data_AF-A0A1H7WYB7-F1
#
_entry.id   AF-A0A1H7WYB7-F1
#
_cell.length_a   1.000
_cell.length_b   1.000
_cell.length_c   1.000
_cell.angle_alpha   90.00
_cell.angle_beta   90.00
_cell.angle_gamma   90.00
#
_symmetry.space_group_name_H-M   'P 1'
#
loop_
_entity.id
_entity.type
_entity.pdbx_description
1 polymer ?
#
loop_
_entity_poly.entity_id
_entity_poly.type
_entity_poly.pdbx_seq_one_letter_code
_entity_poly.pdbx_strand_id
1 'polypeptide(L)'
;MRASQFKIQFLRRRAFAAQDGLCYYCLQPMGRHVTAEHLVARADGGRNTRSNIVAACRRCSASRHALFPAEAPDPETYQAFVLLMRKAGLWPIERP
;
A
#
# COMPACT_ATOMS: atom_id res chain seq x y z
N MET A 1 23.30 0.76 -5.59
CA MET A 1 23.04 2.12 -5.07
C MET A 1 22.40 2.08 -3.68
N ARG A 2 23.17 2.21 -2.60
CA ARG A 2 22.68 2.16 -1.20
C ARG A 2 21.76 3.34 -0.82
N ALA A 3 21.96 4.51 -1.42
CA ALA A 3 21.19 5.73 -1.11
C ALA A 3 19.67 5.62 -1.40
N SER A 4 19.28 4.94 -2.48
CA SER A 4 17.87 4.76 -2.86
C SER A 4 17.09 3.91 -1.84
N GLN A 5 17.75 2.91 -1.25
CA GLN A 5 17.16 2.03 -0.25
C GLN A 5 16.94 2.76 1.09
N PHE A 6 17.90 3.57 1.54
CA PHE A 6 17.73 4.42 2.73
C PHE A 6 16.58 5.42 2.55
N LYS A 7 16.43 5.99 1.34
CA LYS A 7 15.32 6.92 1.02
C LYS A 7 13.95 6.25 1.17
N ILE A 8 13.77 5.04 0.66
CA ILE A 8 12.51 4.30 0.80
C ILE A 8 12.21 3.94 2.27
N GLN A 9 13.22 3.51 3.04
CA GLN A 9 13.02 3.20 4.45
C GLN A 9 12.59 4.42 5.26
N PHE A 10 13.19 5.57 4.99
CA PHE A 10 12.81 6.85 5.60
C PHE A 10 11.38 7.27 5.23
N LEU A 11 11.03 7.23 3.93
CA LEU A 11 9.69 7.56 3.45
C LEU A 11 8.61 6.66 4.06
N ARG A 12 8.88 5.36 4.16
CA ARG A 12 7.99 4.40 4.83
C ARG A 12 7.74 4.77 6.30
N ARG A 13 8.79 5.07 7.06
CA ARG A 13 8.66 5.45 8.48
C ARG A 13 7.84 6.74 8.63
N ARG A 14 8.06 7.73 7.76
CA ARG A 14 7.28 8.97 7.75
C ARG A 14 5.82 8.73 7.38
N ALA A 15 5.55 7.93 6.35
CA ALA A 15 4.20 7.59 5.94
C ALA A 15 3.46 6.85 7.06
N PHE A 16 4.12 5.87 7.70
CA PHE A 16 3.55 5.16 8.84
C PHE A 16 3.16 6.11 9.98
N ALA A 17 4.05 7.03 10.36
CA ALA A 17 3.77 8.01 11.41
C ALA A 17 2.65 8.99 11.01
N ALA A 18 2.61 9.44 9.75
CA ALA A 18 1.59 10.36 9.24
C ALA A 18 0.20 9.70 9.07
N GLN A 19 0.14 8.37 9.09
CA GLN A 19 -1.08 7.59 8.97
C GLN A 19 -1.53 7.00 10.32
N ASP A 20 -1.01 7.52 11.44
CA ASP A 20 -1.29 7.01 12.79
C ASP A 20 -1.06 5.50 12.95
N GLY A 21 -0.09 4.95 12.20
CA GLY A 21 0.20 3.52 12.15
C GLY A 21 -0.86 2.66 11.45
N LEU A 22 -1.85 3.28 10.80
CA LEU A 22 -2.90 2.61 10.05
C LEU A 22 -2.49 2.34 8.60
N CYS A 23 -2.89 1.20 8.07
CA CYS A 23 -2.71 0.87 6.66
C CYS A 23 -3.47 1.84 5.77
N TYR A 24 -2.81 2.35 4.72
CA TYR A 24 -3.43 3.23 3.75
C TYR A 24 -4.70 2.64 3.14
N TYR A 25 -4.73 1.34 2.82
CA TYR A 25 -5.88 0.73 2.16
C TYR A 25 -6.97 0.24 3.11
N CYS A 26 -6.60 -0.55 4.12
CA CYS A 26 -7.59 -1.18 4.99
C CYS A 26 -7.91 -0.39 6.26
N LEU A 27 -7.19 0.68 6.57
CA LEU A 27 -7.35 1.46 7.80
C LEU A 27 -7.29 0.60 9.07
N GLN A 28 -6.48 -0.47 9.05
CA GLN A 28 -6.20 -1.28 10.24
C GLN A 28 -4.83 -0.97 10.80
N PRO A 29 -4.65 -1.07 12.12
CA PRO A 29 -3.34 -0.96 12.75
C PRO A 29 -2.35 -1.91 12.10
N MET A 30 -1.19 -1.37 11.72
CA MET A 30 -0.11 -2.17 11.16
C MET A 30 0.88 -2.53 12.27
N GLY A 31 1.21 -3.82 12.35
CA GLY A 31 2.31 -4.30 13.18
C GLY A 31 3.68 -4.05 12.52
N ARG A 32 4.63 -4.95 12.79
CA ARG A 32 6.04 -4.77 12.37
C ARG A 32 6.26 -4.86 10.84
N HIS A 33 5.31 -5.41 10.09
CA HIS A 33 5.45 -5.70 8.64
C HIS A 33 4.81 -4.62 7.76
N VAL A 34 5.36 -3.41 7.84
CA VAL A 34 4.96 -2.26 7.03
C VAL A 34 5.72 -2.25 5.70
N THR A 35 5.00 -2.09 4.60
CA THR A 35 5.57 -1.87 3.26
C THR A 35 5.59 -0.39 2.90
N ALA A 36 6.51 0.01 2.02
CA ALA A 36 6.47 1.31 1.37
C ALA A 36 5.78 1.09 0.03
N GLU A 37 4.53 1.50 -0.07
CA GLU A 37 3.71 1.31 -1.27
C GLU A 37 3.82 2.55 -2.16
N HIS A 38 4.06 2.32 -3.44
CA HIS A 38 4.04 3.36 -4.47
C HIS A 38 2.60 3.60 -4.93
N LEU A 39 2.13 4.85 -4.86
CA LEU A 39 0.80 5.21 -5.37
C LEU A 39 0.78 5.12 -6.91
N VAL A 40 1.76 5.75 -7.55
CA VAL A 40 2.13 5.57 -8.95
C VAL A 40 3.29 4.58 -9.02
N ALA A 41 3.11 3.48 -9.75
CA ALA A 41 4.11 2.42 -9.84
C ALA A 41 5.42 2.94 -10.45
N ARG A 42 6.54 2.30 -10.11
CA ARG A 42 7.85 2.67 -10.66
C ARG A 42 7.92 2.47 -12.18
N ALA A 43 7.24 1.45 -12.70
CA ALA A 43 7.17 1.19 -14.14
C ALA A 43 6.51 2.37 -14.88
N ASP A 44 5.55 3.03 -14.24
CA ASP A 44 4.82 4.18 -14.78
C ASP A 44 5.49 5.53 -14.42
N GLY A 45 6.77 5.51 -14.06
CA GLY A 45 7.55 6.72 -13.71
C GLY A 45 7.42 7.17 -12.25
N GLY A 46 6.79 6.38 -11.39
CA GLY A 46 6.63 6.65 -9.96
C GLY A 46 7.96 6.84 -9.21
N ARG A 47 8.15 8.03 -8.62
CA ARG A 47 9.38 8.37 -7.89
C ARG A 47 9.28 8.04 -6.39
N ASN A 48 10.43 7.87 -5.74
CA ASN A 48 10.50 7.75 -4.28
C ASN A 48 10.36 9.15 -3.64
N THR A 49 9.13 9.67 -3.57
CA THR A 49 8.80 10.97 -2.97
C THR A 49 7.81 10.80 -1.82
N ARG A 50 7.68 11.82 -0.97
CA ARG A 50 6.68 11.82 0.12
C ARG A 50 5.25 11.74 -0.39
N SER A 51 4.97 12.37 -1.53
CA SER A 51 3.64 12.35 -2.17
C SER A 51 3.29 11.02 -2.83
N ASN A 52 4.27 10.18 -3.14
CA ASN A 52 4.06 8.94 -3.89
C ASN A 52 4.29 7.67 -3.05
N ILE A 53 4.67 7.81 -1.78
CA ILE A 53 4.91 6.68 -0.87
C ILE A 53 3.95 6.75 0.29
N VAL A 54 3.17 5.68 0.45
CA VAL A 54 2.31 5.45 1.62
C VAL A 54 2.76 4.21 2.38
N ALA A 55 2.32 4.07 3.62
CA ALA A 55 2.52 2.87 4.41
C ALA A 55 1.32 1.93 4.21
N ALA A 56 1.58 0.71 3.75
CA ALA A 56 0.55 -0.31 3.59
C ALA A 56 0.94 -1.59 4.34
N CYS A 57 -0.06 -2.38 4.72
CA CYS A 57 0.19 -3.71 5.25
C CYS A 57 0.56 -4.64 4.09
N ARG A 58 1.41 -5.64 4.37
CA ARG A 58 1.86 -6.61 3.35
C ARG A 58 0.71 -7.28 2.60
N ARG A 59 -0.43 -7.48 3.28
CA ARG A 59 -1.61 -8.11 2.68
C ARG A 59 -2.22 -7.24 1.58
N CYS A 60 -2.55 -5.99 1.88
CA CYS A 60 -3.14 -5.08 0.90
C CYS A 60 -2.17 -4.80 -0.27
N SER A 61 -0.89 -4.53 0.01
CA SER A 61 0.09 -4.29 -1.07
C SER A 61 0.25 -5.51 -2.00
N ALA A 62 0.26 -6.72 -1.45
CA ALA A 62 0.37 -7.95 -2.24
C ALA A 62 -0.93 -8.25 -3.01
N SER A 63 -2.09 -8.02 -2.40
CA SER A 63 -3.38 -8.30 -3.02
C SER A 63 -3.73 -7.34 -4.14
N ARG A 64 -3.26 -6.08 -4.13
CA ARG A 64 -3.54 -5.10 -5.20
C ARG A 64 -3.10 -5.60 -6.58
N HIS A 65 -1.91 -6.19 -6.68
CA HIS A 65 -1.40 -6.70 -7.94
C HIS A 65 -1.90 -8.12 -8.24
N ALA A 66 -2.12 -8.94 -7.19
CA ALA A 66 -2.57 -10.32 -7.35
C ALA A 66 -4.04 -10.43 -7.79
N LEU A 67 -4.92 -9.56 -7.28
CA LEU A 67 -6.35 -9.56 -7.63
C LEU A 67 -6.64 -8.88 -8.97
N PHE A 68 -5.72 -8.04 -9.44
CA PHE A 68 -5.87 -7.23 -10.65
C PHE A 68 -4.65 -7.42 -11.57
N PRO A 69 -4.48 -8.62 -12.16
CA PRO A 69 -3.27 -8.97 -12.91
C PRO A 69 -3.15 -8.24 -14.26
N ALA A 70 -4.27 -7.82 -14.85
CA ALA A 70 -4.27 -7.08 -16.12
C ALA A 70 -3.85 -5.62 -15.92
N GLU A 71 -4.46 -4.95 -14.94
CA GLU A 71 -4.17 -3.57 -14.59
C GLU A 71 -4.58 -3.32 -13.14
N ALA A 72 -3.64 -2.87 -12.31
CA ALA A 72 -3.93 -2.55 -10.93
C ALA A 72 -4.78 -1.27 -10.85
N PRO A 73 -5.90 -1.25 -10.08
CA PRO A 73 -6.68 -0.05 -9.88
C PRO A 73 -5.82 1.05 -9.26
N ASP A 74 -6.20 2.31 -9.51
CA ASP A 74 -5.60 3.45 -8.81
C ASP A 74 -5.77 3.30 -7.28
N PRO A 75 -4.89 3.95 -6.48
CA PRO A 75 -4.87 3.74 -5.05
C PRO A 75 -6.19 4.05 -4.34
N GLU A 76 -6.90 5.08 -4.77
CA GLU A 76 -8.17 5.53 -4.21
C GLU A 76 -9.28 4.51 -4.51
N THR A 77 -9.40 4.05 -5.76
CA THR A 77 -10.33 2.98 -6.15
C THR A 77 -10.04 1.69 -5.38
N TYR A 78 -8.76 1.32 -5.24
CA TYR A 78 -8.38 0.14 -4.48
C TYR A 78 -8.70 0.26 -2.99
N GLN A 79 -8.48 1.44 -2.40
CA GLN A 79 -8.85 1.71 -1.01
C GLN A 79 -10.36 1.55 -0.82
N ALA A 80 -11.18 2.15 -1.68
CA ALA A 80 -12.63 2.04 -1.62
C ALA A 80 -13.09 0.59 -1.72
N PHE A 81 -12.52 -0.18 -2.66
CA PHE A 81 -12.78 -1.62 -2.79
C PHE A 81 -12.44 -2.39 -1.51
N VAL A 82 -11.24 -2.21 -0.94
CA VAL A 82 -10.81 -2.90 0.28
C VAL A 82 -11.75 -2.55 1.44
N LEU A 83 -12.13 -1.28 1.60
CA LEU A 83 -13.03 -0.84 2.67
C LEU A 83 -14.44 -1.42 2.52
N LEU A 84 -14.97 -1.46 1.29
CA LEU A 84 -16.26 -2.07 1.00
C LEU A 84 -16.24 -3.57 1.33
N MET A 85 -15.23 -4.30 0.87
CA MET A 85 -15.09 -5.74 1.13
C MET A 85 -14.89 -6.03 2.62
N ARG A 86 -14.18 -5.16 3.35
CA ARG A 86 -14.09 -5.27 4.82
C ARG A 86 -15.44 -5.07 5.49
N LYS A 87 -16.20 -4.06 5.09
CA LYS A 87 -17.53 -3.80 5.64
C LYS A 87 -18.48 -4.99 5.39
N ALA A 88 -18.32 -5.65 4.26
CA ALA A 88 -19.08 -6.85 3.90
C ALA A 88 -18.57 -8.14 4.58
N GLY A 89 -17.45 -8.12 5.30
CA GLY A 89 -16.83 -9.32 5.89
C GLY A 89 -16.13 -10.24 4.87
N LEU A 90 -15.92 -9.76 3.64
CA LEU A 90 -15.34 -10.52 2.52
C LEU A 90 -13.84 -10.24 2.32
N TRP A 91 -13.24 -9.39 3.17
CA TRP A 91 -11.81 -9.08 3.13
C TRP A 91 -11.07 -9.72 4.32
N PRO A 92 -9.92 -10.40 4.08
CA PRO A 92 -9.26 -10.55 2.79
C PRO A 92 -9.89 -11.60 1.89
N ILE A 93 -9.80 -11.36 0.59
CA ILE A 93 -10.23 -12.34 -0.42
C ILE A 93 -9.21 -13.47 -0.44
N GLU A 94 -9.68 -14.71 -0.26
CA GLU A 94 -8.86 -15.90 -0.46
C GLU A 94 -8.42 -15.94 -1.93
N ARG A 95 -7.13 -16.20 -2.14
CA ARG A 95 -6.60 -16.35 -3.49
C ARG A 95 -6.93 -17.77 -3.95
N PRO A 96 -7.31 -17.97 -5.23
CA PRO A 96 -7.23 -19.29 -5.82
C PRO A 96 -5.79 -19.81 -5.80
#